data_AF-A0A5B7BN09-F1
#
_entry.id   AF-A0A5B7BN09-F1
#
_cell.length_a   1.000
_cell.length_b   1.000
_cell.length_c   1.000
_cell.angle_alpha   90.00
_cell.angle_beta   90.00
_cell.angle_gamma   90.00
#
_symmetry.space_group_name_H-M   'P 1'
#
loop_
_entity.id
_entity.type
_entity.pdbx_description
1 polymer ?
#
loop_
_entity_poly.entity_id
_entity_poly.type
_entity_poly.pdbx_seq_one_letter_code
_entity_poly.pdbx_strand_id
1 'polypeptide(L)'
;AFSFREPENQKGRIQRENFLGFPSMDSGRYVVVLLIFSFISNVFPQPVIQIRVENHNSFATNPIYGGRRIRRDDSLYCDSWRFSVETNDAGLWSQIPSRCQEYVGEYMTGDRYRSDTEVVSDYSLAFAKTVEVAGDGKDAWVFDIDETLLSNIPYCAAYGFGSETFDENSFDDWVDL
;
A
#
# COMPACT_ATOMS: atom_id res chain seq x y z
N ALA A 1 1.40 6.35 -2.42
CA ALA A 1 2.83 6.20 -2.73
C ALA A 1 3.15 4.73 -2.52
N PHE A 2 3.87 4.13 -3.46
CA PHE A 2 4.13 2.69 -3.47
C PHE A 2 4.84 2.25 -2.21
N SER A 3 4.10 1.49 -1.40
CA SER A 3 4.53 0.90 -0.15
C SER A 3 4.39 -0.61 -0.23
N PHE A 4 5.34 -1.33 0.37
CA PHE A 4 5.24 -2.76 0.50
C PHE A 4 4.14 -3.08 1.50
N ARG A 5 3.09 -3.76 1.04
CA ARG A 5 2.07 -4.26 1.94
C ARG A 5 2.68 -5.44 2.71
N GLU A 6 2.81 -5.31 4.02
CA GLU A 6 3.05 -6.49 4.87
C GLU A 6 1.99 -7.55 4.55
N PRO A 7 2.36 -8.83 4.41
CA PRO A 7 1.37 -9.87 4.33
C PRO A 7 0.58 -9.85 5.63
N GLU A 8 -0.69 -9.43 5.58
CA GLU A 8 -1.60 -9.49 6.73
C GLU A 8 -1.58 -10.92 7.31
N ASN A 9 -0.82 -11.11 8.38
CA ASN A 9 -1.01 -12.23 9.27
C ASN A 9 -2.40 -12.00 9.87
N GLN A 10 -3.40 -12.82 9.53
CA GLN A 10 -4.79 -12.73 10.01
C GLN A 10 -4.94 -12.95 11.55
N LYS A 11 -3.93 -12.60 12.34
CA LYS A 11 -3.87 -12.81 13.79
C LYS A 11 -4.15 -11.56 14.62
N GLY A 12 -4.42 -10.41 13.98
CA GLY A 12 -4.75 -9.14 14.62
C GLY A 12 -6.23 -8.72 14.48
N ARG A 13 -7.20 -9.62 14.71
CA ARG A 13 -8.61 -9.22 14.79
C ARG A 13 -8.82 -8.39 16.05
N ILE A 14 -8.78 -7.07 15.93
CA ILE A 14 -9.29 -6.14 16.95
C ILE A 14 -10.76 -6.46 17.16
N GLN A 15 -11.08 -7.13 18.26
CA GLN A 15 -12.42 -7.12 18.86
C GLN A 15 -12.70 -5.67 19.24
N ARG A 16 -13.57 -4.99 18.48
CA ARG A 16 -14.12 -3.71 18.93
C ARG A 16 -14.96 -3.99 20.17
N GLU A 17 -14.41 -3.70 21.34
CA GLU A 17 -15.20 -3.55 22.55
C GLU A 17 -16.08 -2.29 22.39
N ASN A 18 -17.36 -2.50 22.61
CA ASN A 18 -18.41 -1.51 22.46
C ASN A 18 -18.22 -0.37 23.48
N PHE A 19 -17.86 0.81 23.00
CA PHE A 19 -18.21 2.07 23.67
C PHE A 19 -18.91 2.96 22.66
N LEU A 20 -20.23 3.11 22.83
CA LEU A 20 -20.94 4.39 22.93
C LEU A 20 -22.45 4.08 22.97
N GLY A 21 -23.11 4.56 24.02
CA GLY A 21 -24.53 4.44 24.21
C GLY A 21 -25.30 5.17 23.11
N PHE A 22 -26.21 4.47 22.46
CA PHE A 22 -27.21 5.05 21.55
C PHE A 22 -28.55 5.18 22.28
N PRO A 23 -29.32 6.25 22.01
CA PRO A 23 -30.64 6.44 22.61
C PRO A 23 -31.60 5.34 22.15
N SER A 24 -32.53 4.98 23.05
CA SER A 24 -33.54 3.93 22.87
C SER A 24 -34.31 4.11 21.55
N MET A 25 -34.07 3.20 20.60
CA MET A 25 -34.83 3.04 19.35
C MET A 25 -34.99 1.54 19.06
N ASP A 26 -36.19 1.20 18.59
CA ASP A 26 -36.85 -0.11 18.63
C ASP A 26 -36.03 -1.32 18.12
N SER A 27 -36.00 -2.41 18.90
CA SER A 27 -35.20 -3.63 18.69
C SER A 27 -35.40 -4.31 17.33
N GLY A 28 -36.55 -4.10 16.68
CA GLY A 28 -36.84 -4.66 15.35
C GLY A 28 -35.96 -4.07 14.24
N ARG A 29 -35.44 -2.85 14.40
CA ARG A 29 -34.60 -2.19 13.39
C ARG A 29 -33.17 -2.73 13.40
N TYR A 30 -32.65 -3.12 14.56
CA TYR A 30 -31.32 -3.73 14.68
C TYR A 30 -31.22 -5.07 13.97
N VAL A 31 -32.26 -5.91 14.08
CA VAL A 31 -32.28 -7.23 13.42
C VAL A 31 -32.25 -7.07 11.90
N VAL A 32 -33.01 -6.12 11.34
CA VAL A 32 -33.03 -5.87 9.90
C VAL A 32 -31.68 -5.31 9.41
N VAL A 33 -31.08 -4.38 10.15
CA VAL A 33 -29.77 -3.80 9.81
C VAL A 33 -28.66 -4.86 9.90
N LEU A 34 -28.63 -5.67 10.96
CA LEU A 34 -27.67 -6.77 11.12
C LEU A 34 -27.83 -7.83 10.03
N LEU A 35 -29.07 -8.16 9.63
CA LEU A 35 -29.31 -9.07 8.52
C LEU A 35 -28.79 -8.49 7.21
N ILE A 36 -29.05 -7.21 6.90
CA ILE A 36 -28.54 -6.55 5.69
C ILE A 36 -27.01 -6.54 5.67
N PHE A 37 -26.34 -6.22 6.78
CA PHE A 37 -24.87 -6.27 6.86
C PHE A 37 -24.31 -7.70 6.72
N SER A 38 -25.02 -8.71 7.20
CA SER A 38 -24.61 -10.12 7.05
C SER A 38 -24.74 -10.67 5.63
N PHE A 39 -25.50 -10.01 4.74
CA PHE A 39 -25.58 -10.35 3.32
C PHE A 39 -24.56 -9.61 2.43
N ILE A 40 -23.90 -8.56 2.94
CA ILE A 40 -22.93 -7.75 2.18
C ILE A 40 -21.48 -8.22 2.41
N SER A 41 -21.23 -9.11 3.38
CA SER A 41 -19.90 -9.54 3.82
C SER A 41 -19.08 -10.38 2.83
N ASN A 42 -19.46 -10.48 1.55
CA ASN A 42 -18.67 -11.18 0.53
C ASN A 42 -18.46 -10.40 -0.78
N VAL A 43 -18.62 -9.07 -0.79
CA VAL A 43 -18.15 -8.28 -1.93
C VAL A 43 -16.65 -8.01 -1.75
N PHE A 44 -15.84 -9.02 -2.03
CA PHE A 44 -14.43 -8.81 -2.30
C PHE A 44 -14.32 -8.14 -3.68
N PRO A 45 -13.72 -6.95 -3.81
CA PRO A 45 -13.34 -6.45 -5.12
C PRO A 45 -12.27 -7.40 -5.67
N GLN A 46 -12.69 -8.32 -6.55
CA GLN A 46 -11.75 -9.06 -7.38
C GLN A 46 -11.12 -8.05 -8.34
N PRO A 47 -9.79 -8.03 -8.50
CA PRO A 47 -9.12 -7.16 -9.47
C PRO A 47 -9.67 -7.44 -10.86
N VAL A 48 -10.16 -6.40 -11.55
CA VAL A 48 -10.78 -6.52 -12.88
C VAL A 48 -9.71 -6.81 -13.95
N ILE A 49 -8.44 -6.53 -13.66
CA ILE A 49 -7.33 -6.72 -14.58
C ILE A 49 -6.28 -7.60 -13.92
N GLN A 50 -6.33 -8.91 -14.16
CA GLN A 50 -5.18 -9.76 -13.89
C GLN A 50 -4.13 -9.52 -14.99
N ILE A 51 -3.07 -8.79 -14.66
CA ILE A 51 -1.91 -8.67 -15.53
C ILE A 51 -1.27 -10.06 -15.63
N ARG A 52 -1.49 -10.73 -16.76
CA ARG A 52 -0.83 -11.99 -17.08
C ARG A 52 0.66 -11.73 -17.23
N VAL A 53 1.47 -12.40 -16.41
CA VAL A 53 2.93 -12.41 -16.57
C VAL A 53 3.25 -13.09 -17.90
N GLU A 54 3.51 -12.32 -18.95
CA GLU A 54 3.99 -12.85 -20.22
C GLU A 54 5.51 -12.67 -20.33
N ASN A 55 6.20 -13.78 -20.55
CA ASN A 55 7.63 -13.82 -20.90
C ASN A 55 7.82 -13.30 -22.32
N HIS A 56 8.13 -12.01 -22.48
CA HIS A 56 8.49 -11.45 -23.80
C HIS A 56 9.99 -11.14 -23.89
N ASN A 57 10.68 -11.96 -24.69
CA ASN A 57 12.05 -11.74 -25.12
C ASN A 57 12.10 -10.63 -26.18
N SER A 58 12.05 -9.37 -25.76
CA SER A 58 12.19 -8.22 -26.65
C SER A 58 13.54 -7.53 -26.46
N PHE A 59 14.43 -7.68 -27.44
CA PHE A 59 15.65 -6.89 -27.63
C PHE A 59 15.26 -5.44 -27.96
N ALA A 60 15.38 -4.51 -27.01
CA ALA A 60 15.15 -3.09 -27.26
C ALA A 60 16.22 -2.25 -26.56
N THR A 61 16.83 -1.36 -27.34
CA THR A 61 17.96 -0.46 -27.00
C THR A 61 17.72 0.33 -25.71
N ASN A 62 18.63 0.19 -24.74
CA ASN A 62 18.60 0.83 -23.42
C ASN A 62 18.87 2.35 -23.52
N PRO A 63 17.97 3.22 -23.05
CA PRO A 63 18.34 4.60 -22.71
C PRO A 63 19.22 4.56 -21.45
N ILE A 64 20.39 5.20 -21.48
CA ILE A 64 21.25 5.34 -20.31
C ILE A 64 20.71 6.53 -19.50
N TYR A 65 20.06 6.24 -18.37
CA TYR A 65 19.93 7.18 -17.25
C TYR A 65 20.64 6.55 -16.05
N GLY A 66 21.59 7.26 -15.43
CA GLY A 66 22.13 6.86 -14.12
C GLY A 66 23.03 5.61 -14.03
N GLY A 67 23.52 5.05 -15.15
CA GLY A 67 24.55 4.00 -15.12
C GLY A 67 24.09 2.57 -14.83
N ARG A 68 22.78 2.32 -14.69
CA ARG A 68 22.16 0.99 -14.62
C ARG A 68 21.22 0.75 -15.82
N ARG A 69 21.00 -0.52 -16.19
CA ARG A 69 20.43 -0.91 -17.50
C ARG A 69 19.08 -1.63 -17.32
N ILE A 70 18.03 -0.88 -17.03
CA ILE A 70 16.66 -1.41 -17.12
C ILE A 70 16.25 -1.51 -18.60
N ARG A 71 15.75 -2.67 -19.03
CA ARG A 71 15.21 -2.84 -20.39
C ARG A 71 13.97 -1.96 -20.52
N ARG A 72 13.82 -1.25 -21.65
CA ARG A 72 12.66 -0.37 -21.89
C ARG A 72 11.31 -1.08 -21.66
N ASP A 73 11.21 -2.35 -22.09
CA ASP A 73 10.02 -3.17 -21.87
C ASP A 73 9.74 -3.43 -20.38
N ASP A 74 10.78 -3.68 -19.58
CA ASP A 74 10.66 -3.84 -18.13
C ASP A 74 10.22 -2.53 -17.49
N SER A 75 10.82 -1.39 -17.87
CA SER A 75 10.41 -0.09 -17.31
C SER A 75 8.94 0.24 -17.59
N LEU A 76 8.43 -0.04 -18.79
CA LEU A 76 7.03 0.21 -19.15
C LEU A 76 6.07 -0.72 -18.40
N TYR A 77 6.40 -2.00 -18.35
CA TYR A 77 5.61 -2.99 -17.62
C TYR A 77 5.57 -2.65 -16.12
N CYS A 78 6.73 -2.37 -15.53
CA CYS A 78 6.86 -2.17 -14.09
C CYS A 78 6.24 -0.87 -13.61
N ASP A 79 6.27 0.20 -14.43
CA ASP A 79 5.51 1.42 -14.11
C ASP A 79 3.99 1.19 -14.19
N SER A 80 3.52 0.47 -15.21
CA SER A 80 2.10 0.12 -15.33
C SER A 80 1.63 -0.79 -14.18
N TRP A 81 2.47 -1.75 -13.78
CA TRP A 81 2.21 -2.63 -12.65
C TRP A 81 2.18 -1.83 -11.34
N ARG A 82 3.17 -0.96 -11.07
CA ARG A 82 3.19 -0.05 -9.91
C ARG A 82 1.91 0.79 -9.85
N PHE A 83 1.54 1.41 -10.96
CA PHE A 83 0.31 2.19 -11.04
C PHE A 83 -0.92 1.35 -10.68
N SER A 84 -1.01 0.12 -11.20
CA SER A 84 -2.09 -0.81 -10.87
C SER A 84 -2.10 -1.22 -9.40
N VAL A 85 -0.93 -1.27 -8.73
CA VAL A 85 -0.85 -1.50 -7.28
C VAL A 85 -1.36 -0.28 -6.52
N GLU A 86 -0.94 0.93 -6.89
CA GLU A 86 -1.37 2.19 -6.25
C GLU A 86 -2.88 2.42 -6.34
N THR A 87 -3.51 1.99 -7.43
CA THR A 87 -4.96 2.10 -7.63
C THR A 87 -5.72 0.89 -7.10
N ASN A 88 -5.03 -0.06 -6.45
CA ASN A 88 -5.60 -1.31 -5.93
C ASN A 88 -6.26 -2.19 -7.02
N ASP A 89 -5.82 -2.06 -8.27
CA ASP A 89 -6.29 -2.83 -9.42
C ASP A 89 -5.48 -4.12 -9.66
N ALA A 90 -4.26 -4.21 -9.13
CA ALA A 90 -3.36 -5.35 -9.30
C ALA A 90 -3.80 -6.63 -8.57
N GLY A 91 -4.72 -6.52 -7.60
CA GLY A 91 -5.18 -7.64 -6.79
C GLY A 91 -4.27 -7.98 -5.61
N LEU A 92 -4.37 -9.23 -5.13
CA LEU A 92 -3.48 -9.75 -4.10
C LEU A 92 -2.14 -10.14 -4.72
N TRP A 93 -1.05 -9.65 -4.14
CA TRP A 93 0.32 -10.01 -4.49
C TRP A 93 1.13 -10.13 -3.19
N SER A 94 2.06 -11.09 -3.17
CA SER A 94 2.92 -11.36 -2.00
C SER A 94 4.38 -10.92 -2.23
N GLN A 95 4.74 -10.68 -3.49
CA GLN A 95 6.07 -10.27 -3.94
C GLN A 95 5.91 -9.42 -5.20
N ILE A 96 6.88 -8.56 -5.47
CA ILE A 96 6.92 -7.85 -6.74
C ILE A 96 7.27 -8.83 -7.88
N PRO A 97 6.87 -8.56 -9.13
CA PRO A 97 7.39 -9.29 -10.28
C PRO A 97 8.92 -9.20 -10.30
N SER A 98 9.63 -10.32 -10.41
CA SER A 98 11.11 -10.34 -10.39
C SER A 98 11.75 -9.42 -11.43
N ARG A 99 11.11 -9.25 -12.58
CA ARG A 99 11.53 -8.28 -13.63
C ARG A 99 11.50 -6.81 -13.19
N CYS A 100 10.83 -6.50 -12.08
CA CYS A 100 10.66 -5.15 -11.55
C CYS A 100 11.55 -4.82 -10.37
N GLN A 101 12.41 -5.73 -9.89
CA GLN A 101 13.30 -5.48 -8.77
C GLN A 101 14.19 -4.25 -8.96
N GLU A 102 14.87 -4.16 -10.10
CA GLU A 102 15.72 -3.00 -10.43
C GLU A 102 14.89 -1.71 -10.55
N TYR A 103 13.72 -1.80 -11.19
CA TYR A 103 12.79 -0.68 -11.34
C TYR A 103 12.31 -0.14 -9.98
N VAL A 104 11.87 -1.01 -9.08
CA VAL A 104 11.40 -0.63 -7.75
C VAL A 104 12.55 -0.05 -6.95
N GLY A 105 13.75 -0.64 -7.00
CA GLY A 105 14.94 -0.08 -6.36
C GLY A 105 15.25 1.34 -6.83
N GLU A 106 15.22 1.60 -8.15
CA GLU A 106 15.42 2.94 -8.71
C GLU A 106 14.31 3.92 -8.34
N TYR A 107 13.06 3.45 -8.32
CA TYR A 107 11.91 4.27 -7.91
C TYR A 107 12.02 4.70 -6.44
N MET A 108 12.29 3.76 -5.53
CA MET A 108 12.33 3.98 -4.07
C MET A 108 13.54 4.80 -3.63
N THR A 109 14.70 4.62 -4.29
CA THR A 109 15.94 5.32 -3.92
C THR A 109 16.23 6.58 -4.75
N GLY A 110 15.47 6.78 -5.84
CA GLY A 110 15.57 7.94 -6.71
C GLY A 110 14.57 9.05 -6.34
N ASP A 111 14.50 10.06 -7.22
CA ASP A 111 13.67 11.25 -6.98
C ASP A 111 12.17 10.99 -7.07
N ARG A 112 11.74 9.91 -7.74
CA ARG A 112 10.33 9.65 -8.04
C ARG A 112 9.53 9.35 -6.78
N TYR A 113 10.00 8.44 -5.92
CA TYR A 113 9.30 8.14 -4.66
C TYR A 113 9.15 9.39 -3.79
N ARG A 114 10.22 10.18 -3.66
CA ARG A 114 10.19 11.45 -2.95
C ARG A 114 9.18 12.43 -3.55
N SER A 115 9.20 12.63 -4.88
CA SER A 115 8.26 13.51 -5.57
C SER A 115 6.80 13.09 -5.37
N ASP A 116 6.51 11.79 -5.47
CA ASP A 116 5.15 11.26 -5.28
C ASP A 116 4.68 11.48 -3.83
N THR A 117 5.54 11.25 -2.84
CA THR A 117 5.26 11.49 -1.41
C THR A 117 5.07 12.97 -1.08
N GLU A 118 5.88 13.87 -1.65
CA GLU A 118 5.71 15.32 -1.49
C GLU A 118 4.34 15.78 -1.98
N VAL A 119 3.91 15.32 -3.17
CA VAL A 119 2.60 15.67 -3.73
C VAL A 119 1.45 15.22 -2.83
N VAL A 120 1.47 13.97 -2.34
CA VAL A 120 0.42 13.45 -1.45
C VAL A 120 0.40 14.18 -0.10
N SER A 121 1.58 14.53 0.42
CA SER A 121 1.71 15.28 1.68
C SER A 121 1.16 16.69 1.55
N ASP A 122 1.45 17.38 0.44
CA ASP A 122 0.94 18.72 0.14
C ASP A 122 -0.58 18.74 0.01
N TYR A 123 -1.18 17.76 -0.70
CA TYR A 123 -2.64 17.64 -0.78
C TYR A 123 -3.26 17.35 0.58
N SER A 124 -2.66 16.48 1.38
CA SER A 124 -3.13 16.16 2.74
C SER A 124 -3.10 17.40 3.64
N LEU A 125 -2.01 18.16 3.61
CA LEU A 125 -1.88 19.42 4.35
C LEU A 125 -2.87 20.48 3.88
N ALA A 126 -3.06 20.61 2.57
CA ALA A 126 -4.03 21.53 2.00
C ALA A 126 -5.45 21.20 2.47
N PHE A 127 -5.83 19.93 2.45
CA PHE A 127 -7.12 19.47 2.99
C PHE A 127 -7.23 19.74 4.49
N ALA A 128 -6.21 19.40 5.28
CA ALA A 128 -6.20 19.61 6.73
C ALA A 128 -6.50 21.06 7.12
N LYS A 129 -5.97 22.03 6.36
CA LYS A 129 -6.21 23.46 6.56
C LYS A 129 -7.65 23.91 6.29
N THR A 130 -8.45 23.10 5.59
CA THR A 130 -9.86 23.40 5.28
C THR A 130 -10.83 22.85 6.32
N VAL A 131 -10.37 21.98 7.21
CA VAL A 131 -11.22 21.34 8.22
C VAL A 131 -11.45 22.31 9.38
N GLU A 132 -12.71 22.55 9.73
CA GLU A 132 -13.09 23.29 10.94
C GLU A 132 -12.92 22.39 12.17
N VAL A 133 -11.99 22.76 13.05
CA VAL A 133 -11.75 22.06 14.32
C VAL A 133 -12.78 22.51 15.35
N ALA A 134 -13.51 21.55 15.95
CA ALA A 134 -14.66 21.83 16.82
C ALA A 134 -14.27 22.43 18.18
N GLY A 135 -13.01 22.27 18.59
CA GLY A 135 -12.48 22.80 19.86
C GLY A 135 -12.91 22.01 21.09
N ASP A 136 -13.54 20.84 20.91
CA ASP A 136 -13.95 19.94 22.00
C ASP A 136 -12.87 18.90 22.36
N GLY A 137 -11.72 18.97 21.68
CA GLY A 137 -10.57 18.09 21.90
C GLY A 137 -10.71 16.69 21.29
N LYS A 138 -11.67 16.47 20.39
CA LYS A 138 -11.92 15.15 19.77
C LYS A 138 -11.52 15.05 18.31
N ASP A 139 -11.07 16.14 17.71
CA ASP A 139 -10.53 16.15 16.35
C ASP A 139 -9.17 15.44 16.33
N ALA A 140 -9.02 14.47 15.42
CA ALA A 140 -7.82 13.66 15.31
C ALA A 140 -7.42 13.46 13.84
N TRP A 141 -6.12 13.33 13.62
CA TRP A 141 -5.54 12.88 12.36
C TRP A 141 -4.77 11.59 12.62
N VAL A 142 -5.12 10.53 11.89
CA VAL A 142 -4.51 9.22 12.07
C VAL A 142 -3.44 9.04 11.01
N PHE A 143 -2.25 8.64 11.45
CA PHE A 143 -1.14 8.27 10.58
C PHE A 143 -0.80 6.80 10.82
N ASP A 144 -0.50 6.11 9.73
CA ASP A 144 0.26 4.88 9.80
C ASP A 144 1.74 5.18 10.13
N ILE A 145 2.52 4.19 10.55
CA ILE A 145 3.92 4.36 10.93
C ILE A 145 4.82 4.01 9.76
N ASP A 146 4.83 2.73 9.37
CA ASP A 146 5.75 2.22 8.36
C ASP A 146 5.35 2.71 6.97
N GLU A 147 6.36 3.12 6.19
CA GLU A 147 6.28 3.74 4.86
C GLU A 147 5.39 4.98 4.76
N THR A 148 4.94 5.51 5.91
CA THR A 148 4.12 6.72 6.02
C THR A 148 4.85 7.80 6.81
N LEU A 149 5.23 7.51 8.05
CA LEU A 149 6.01 8.41 8.90
C LEU A 149 7.48 7.99 8.98
N LEU A 150 7.74 6.68 8.98
CA LEU A 150 9.06 6.08 8.99
C LEU A 150 9.31 5.34 7.68
N SER A 151 10.59 5.14 7.33
CA SER A 151 10.97 4.51 6.06
C SER A 151 11.82 3.28 6.33
N ASN A 152 11.35 2.11 5.88
CA ASN A 152 12.11 0.86 5.88
C ASN A 152 12.97 0.65 4.62
N ILE A 153 13.16 1.69 3.78
CA ILE A 153 13.95 1.58 2.53
C ILE A 153 15.32 0.91 2.74
N PRO A 154 16.09 1.17 3.83
CA PRO A 154 17.34 0.47 4.07
C PRO A 154 17.18 -1.06 4.22
N TYR A 155 16.14 -1.51 4.93
CA TYR A 155 15.80 -2.93 5.03
C TYR A 155 15.41 -3.46 3.65
N CYS A 156 14.47 -2.81 2.94
CA CYS A 156 14.07 -3.25 1.61
C CYS A 156 15.25 -3.36 0.65
N ALA A 157 16.22 -2.44 0.70
CA ALA A 157 17.41 -2.49 -0.15
C ALA A 157 18.30 -3.71 0.12
N ALA A 158 18.37 -4.18 1.38
CA ALA A 158 19.10 -5.38 1.77
C ALA A 158 18.40 -6.68 1.33
N TYR A 159 17.06 -6.66 1.23
CA TYR A 159 16.22 -7.83 0.94
C TYR A 159 15.50 -7.74 -0.42
N GLY A 160 16.18 -7.15 -1.41
CA GLY A 160 15.74 -7.22 -2.81
C GLY A 160 14.49 -6.40 -3.16
N PHE A 161 14.14 -5.38 -2.38
CA PHE A 161 12.98 -4.51 -2.62
C PHE A 161 11.68 -5.31 -2.83
N GLY A 162 11.42 -6.29 -1.96
CA GLY A 162 10.20 -7.11 -2.01
C GLY A 162 10.15 -8.14 -3.15
N SER A 163 11.28 -8.40 -3.83
CA SER A 163 11.41 -9.56 -4.72
C SER A 163 11.55 -10.88 -3.95
N GLU A 164 11.93 -10.79 -2.67
CA GLU A 164 12.06 -11.91 -1.74
C GLU A 164 10.81 -12.01 -0.86
N THR A 165 10.61 -13.18 -0.25
CA THR A 165 9.51 -13.37 0.69
C THR A 165 9.83 -12.60 1.97
N PHE A 166 8.86 -11.83 2.47
CA PHE A 166 9.02 -11.15 3.75
C PHE A 166 9.28 -12.15 4.88
N ASP A 167 10.28 -11.86 5.72
CA ASP A 167 10.61 -12.63 6.91
C ASP A 167 10.53 -11.73 8.15
N GLU A 168 9.47 -11.93 8.92
CA GLU A 168 9.12 -11.15 10.11
C GLU A 168 10.28 -11.09 11.12
N ASN A 169 10.98 -12.22 11.36
CA ASN A 169 12.09 -12.22 12.33
C ASN A 169 13.26 -11.35 11.86
N SER A 170 13.54 -11.35 10.55
CA SER A 170 14.61 -10.52 9.99
C SER A 170 14.28 -9.03 10.05
N PHE A 171 13.00 -8.68 9.96
CA PHE A 171 12.53 -7.31 10.11
C PHE A 171 12.62 -6.87 11.58
N ASP A 172 12.15 -7.70 12.51
CA ASP A 172 12.28 -7.46 13.95
C ASP A 172 13.75 -7.26 14.37
N ASP A 173 14.64 -8.15 13.92
CA ASP A 173 16.07 -8.04 14.17
C ASP A 173 16.66 -6.72 13.60
N TRP A 174 16.13 -6.21 12.48
CA TRP A 174 16.57 -4.94 11.89
C TRP A 174 16.06 -3.73 12.65
N VAL A 175 14.82 -3.78 13.16
CA VAL A 175 14.22 -2.71 13.97
C VAL A 175 14.97 -2.54 15.29
N ASP A 176 15.52 -3.62 15.85
CA ASP A 176 16.22 -3.64 17.14
C ASP A 176 17.71 -3.20 17.09
N LEU A 177 18.24 -2.84 15.91
CA LEU A 177 19.65 -2.40 15.72
C LEU A 177 19.94 -0.98 16.22
#